data_AF-A0AAV6UNY3-F1
#
_entry.id   AF-A0AAV6UNY3-F1
#
_cell.length_a   1.000
_cell.length_b   1.000
_cell.length_c   1.000
_cell.angle_alpha   90.00
_cell.angle_beta   90.00
_cell.angle_gamma   90.00
#
_symmetry.space_group_name_H-M   'P 1'
#
loop_
_entity.id
_entity.type
_entity.pdbx_description
1 polymer ?
#
loop_
_entity_poly.entity_id
_entity_poly.type
_entity_poly.pdbx_seq_one_letter_code
_entity_poly.pdbx_strand_id
1 'polypeptide(L)' 'MENFIRFFRSPRAEDCTKWCGAGDRAKHDDHLGFHEDTDRCCRAHDKYDDVMAGGETKNNLTNKSPFKA' A
#
# COMPACT_ATOMS: atom_id res chain seq x y z
N MET A 1 30.24 -8.54 -23.40
CA MET A 1 28.99 -7.76 -23.45
C MET A 1 27.95 -8.42 -22.56
N GLU A 2 28.24 -8.54 -21.28
CA GLU A 2 27.35 -9.11 -20.25
C GLU A 2 27.92 -8.54 -18.94
N ASN A 3 27.57 -7.31 -18.55
CA ASN A 3 27.92 -6.74 -17.21
C ASN A 3 27.39 -5.32 -16.94
N PHE A 4 26.50 -4.77 -17.78
CA PHE A 4 25.95 -3.42 -17.56
C PHE A 4 24.45 -3.38 -17.19
N ILE A 5 23.84 -4.53 -16.89
CA ILE A 5 22.40 -4.62 -16.58
C ILE A 5 22.12 -4.88 -15.09
N ARG A 6 23.14 -4.95 -14.24
CA ARG A 6 22.97 -5.20 -12.79
C ARG A 6 22.96 -3.94 -11.92
N PHE A 7 23.25 -2.76 -12.47
CA PHE A 7 23.39 -1.54 -11.65
C PHE A 7 22.14 -0.62 -11.63
N PHE A 8 21.16 -0.82 -12.52
CA PHE A 8 19.96 0.03 -12.61
C PHE A 8 18.65 -0.61 -12.15
N ARG A 9 18.69 -1.83 -11.59
CA ARG A 9 17.55 -2.36 -10.83
C ARG A 9 17.71 -1.97 -9.37
N SER A 10 17.45 -0.69 -9.06
CA SER A 10 17.01 -0.30 -7.73
C SER A 10 15.97 -1.33 -7.25
N PRO A 11 15.97 -1.76 -5.98
CA PRO A 11 14.78 -2.39 -5.43
C PRO A 11 13.61 -1.48 -5.82
N ARG A 12 12.61 -2.03 -6.53
CA ARG A 12 11.44 -1.23 -6.87
C ARG A 12 10.84 -0.77 -5.54
N ALA A 13 10.29 0.44 -5.48
CA ALA A 13 9.55 0.90 -4.28
C ALA A 13 8.48 -0.13 -3.84
N GLU A 14 8.01 -0.94 -4.79
CA GLU A 14 7.12 -2.11 -4.61
C GLU A 14 7.67 -3.21 -3.67
N ASP A 15 8.97 -3.28 -3.44
CA ASP A 15 9.61 -4.21 -2.52
C ASP A 15 9.84 -3.60 -1.13
N CYS A 16 9.70 -2.27 -1.01
CA CYS A 16 9.81 -1.58 0.27
C CYS A 16 8.58 -1.78 1.15
N THR A 17 7.38 -1.75 0.56
CA THR A 17 6.10 -1.91 1.27
C THR A 17 5.13 -2.67 0.38
N LYS A 18 4.40 -3.64 0.93
CA LYS A 18 3.37 -4.42 0.23
C LYS A 18 1.96 -3.89 0.45
N TRP A 19 1.73 -3.13 1.51
CA TRP A 19 0.42 -2.65 1.94
C TRP A 19 0.21 -1.15 1.76
N CYS A 20 1.28 -0.37 1.63
CA CYS A 20 1.13 1.09 1.51
C CYS A 20 0.71 1.50 0.09
N GLY A 21 -0.49 2.07 -0.05
CA GLY A 21 -0.98 2.66 -1.29
C GLY A 21 -2.48 2.55 -1.48
N ALA A 22 -2.94 2.62 -2.73
CA ALA A 22 -4.33 2.35 -3.08
C ALA A 22 -4.55 0.83 -3.10
N GLY A 23 -4.94 0.27 -1.95
CA GLY A 23 -4.98 -1.17 -1.71
C GLY A 23 -3.58 -1.74 -1.54
N ASP A 24 -3.46 -3.07 -1.62
CA ASP A 24 -2.21 -3.79 -1.36
C ASP A 24 -1.75 -4.66 -2.54
N ARG A 25 -0.49 -5.12 -2.47
CA ARG A 25 0.13 -6.11 -3.35
C ARG A 25 0.58 -7.34 -2.54
N ALA A 26 0.00 -7.53 -1.35
CA ALA A 26 0.34 -8.62 -0.46
C ALA A 26 -0.21 -9.94 -1.03
N LYS A 27 0.54 -11.04 -0.89
CA LYS A 27 0.09 -12.37 -1.34
C LYS A 27 -0.67 -13.11 -0.25
N HIS A 28 -0.44 -12.70 1.00
CA HIS A 28 -1.02 -13.20 2.22
C HIS A 28 -0.82 -12.14 3.32
N ASP A 29 -1.55 -12.26 4.43
CA ASP A 29 -1.63 -11.23 5.48
C ASP A 29 -0.28 -10.82 6.08
N ASP A 30 0.66 -11.75 6.21
CA ASP A 30 2.00 -11.47 6.75
C ASP A 30 3.05 -11.13 5.68
N HIS A 31 2.64 -10.90 4.43
CA HIS A 31 3.56 -10.52 3.36
C HIS A 31 3.95 -9.05 3.52
N LEU A 32 5.00 -8.79 4.27
CA LEU A 32 5.56 -7.45 4.48
C LEU A 32 6.74 -7.19 3.53
N GLY A 33 6.97 -5.92 3.22
CA GLY A 33 8.11 -5.42 2.45
C GLY A 33 9.33 -5.13 3.32
N PHE A 34 10.39 -4.60 2.71
CA PHE A 34 11.65 -4.29 3.39
C PHE A 34 11.50 -3.32 4.58
N HIS A 35 10.58 -2.36 4.49
CA HIS A 35 10.26 -1.44 5.60
C HIS A 35 9.12 -1.98 6.45
N GLU A 36 9.35 -3.11 7.12
CA GLU A 36 8.31 -3.87 7.83
C GLU A 36 7.47 -3.02 8.79
N ASP A 37 8.08 -2.15 9.59
CA ASP A 37 7.35 -1.36 10.59
C ASP A 37 6.36 -0.38 9.94
N THR A 38 6.79 0.30 8.87
CA THR A 38 5.91 1.16 8.07
C THR A 38 4.82 0.33 7.39
N ASP A 39 5.18 -0.83 6.85
CA ASP A 39 4.25 -1.68 6.12
C ASP A 39 3.19 -2.31 7.02
N ARG A 40 3.52 -2.60 8.28
CA ARG A 40 2.57 -3.04 9.32
C ARG A 40 1.52 -1.98 9.61
N CYS A 41 1.90 -0.71 9.66
CA CYS A 41 0.95 0.40 9.82
C CYS A 41 -0.02 0.47 8.63
N CYS A 42 0.49 0.31 7.40
CA CYS A 42 -0.34 0.29 6.20
C CYS A 42 -1.28 -0.94 6.17
N ARG A 43 -0.80 -2.12 6.56
CA ARG A 43 -1.65 -3.31 6.69
C ARG A 43 -2.78 -3.09 7.68
N ALA A 44 -2.48 -2.51 8.85
CA ALA A 44 -3.48 -2.23 9.86
C ALA A 44 -4.53 -1.21 9.36
N HIS A 45 -4.08 -0.18 8.63
CA HIS A 45 -4.95 0.79 7.97
C HIS A 45 -5.89 0.12 6.96
N ASP A 46 -5.35 -0.71 6.06
CA ASP A 46 -6.13 -1.33 4.99
C ASP A 46 -7.15 -2.37 5.49
N LYS A 47 -6.91 -2.96 6.67
CA LYS A 47 -7.80 -3.94 7.30
C LYS A 47 -8.83 -3.32 8.24
N TYR A 48 -8.89 -2.00 8.35
CA TYR A 48 -9.89 -1.35 9.18
C TYR A 48 -11.28 -1.46 8.54
N ASP A 49 -12.28 -1.87 9.31
CA ASP A 49 -13.63 -2.13 8.78
C ASP A 49 -14.45 -0.84 8.58
N ASP A 50 -14.12 0.22 9.31
CA ASP A 50 -14.83 1.51 9.25
C ASP A 50 -14.09 2.50 8.35
N VAL A 51 -14.09 2.19 7.05
CA VAL A 51 -13.52 3.02 5.98
C VAL A 51 -14.60 3.79 5.24
N MET A 52 -14.22 4.89 4.59
CA MET A 52 -15.08 5.60 3.65
C MET A 52 -14.54 5.46 2.23
N ALA A 53 -15.26 4.73 1.38
CA ALA A 53 -14.90 4.57 -0.02
C ALA A 53 -14.87 5.91 -0.76
N GLY A 54 -14.16 5.95 -1.89
CA GLY A 54 -14.12 7.15 -2.72
C GLY A 54 -15.53 7.52 -3.22
N GLY A 55 -15.94 8.77 -3.02
CA GLY A 55 -17.28 9.26 -3.33
C GLY A 55 -18.35 8.94 -2.27
N GLU A 56 -18.04 8.13 -1.25
CA GLU A 56 -19.01 7.77 -0.21
C GLU A 56 -19.34 8.96 0.69
N THR A 57 -20.59 9.00 1.18
CA THR A 57 -21.02 9.91 2.23
C THR A 57 -21.46 9.14 3.46
N LYS A 58 -20.84 9.43 4.60
CA LYS A 58 -21.12 8.81 5.90
C LYS A 58 -21.09 9.89 6.98
N ASN A 59 -22.01 9.85 7.93
CA ASN A 59 -22.08 10.82 9.04
C ASN A 59 -22.06 12.30 8.58
N ASN A 60 -22.73 12.62 7.46
CA ASN A 60 -22.74 13.94 6.82
C ASN A 60 -21.37 14.44 6.31
N LEU A 61 -20.37 13.55 6.21
CA LEU A 61 -19.08 13.80 5.57
C LEU A 61 -19.03 13.06 4.24
N THR A 62 -18.50 13.70 3.21
CA THR A 62 -18.33 13.11 1.87
C THR A 62 -16.86 12.99 1.54
N ASN A 63 -16.40 11.77 1.24
CA ASN A 63 -15.07 11.54 0.71
C ASN A 63 -15.03 11.93 -0.77
N LYS A 64 -14.44 13.10 -1.10
CA LYS A 64 -14.31 13.58 -2.48
C LYS A 64 -13.10 13.00 -3.23
N SER A 65 -12.25 12.23 -2.55
CA SER A 65 -11.14 11.51 -3.15
C SER A 65 -11.65 10.25 -3.87
N PRO A 66 -10.97 9.76 -4.92
CA PRO A 66 -11.24 8.43 -5.47
C PRO A 66 -10.73 7.28 -4.57
N PHE A 67 -9.95 7.59 -3.53
CA PHE A 67 -9.32 6.59 -2.66
C PHE A 67 -10.10 6.41 -1.35
N LYS A 68 -9.94 5.23 -0.72
CA LYS A 68 -10.46 4.99 0.63
C LYS A 68 -9.80 5.93 1.63
N ALA A 69 -10.61 6.47 2.53
CA ALA A 69 -10.20 7.26 3.68
C ALA A 69 -10.32 6.43 4.96
#